data_AF-A0AAD1V5Y4-F1
#
_entry.id   AF-A0AAD1V5Y4-F1
#
_cell.length_a   1.000
_cell.length_b   1.000
_cell.length_c   1.000
_cell.angle_alpha   90.00
_cell.angle_beta   90.00
_cell.angle_gamma   90.00
#
_symmetry.space_group_name_H-M   'P 1'
#
loop_
_entity.id
_entity.type
_entity.pdbx_description
1 polymer ?
#
loop_
_entity_poly.entity_id
_entity_poly.type
_entity_poly.pdbx_seq_one_letter_code
_entity_poly.pdbx_strand_id
1 'polypeptide(L)' 'MASDLDRGIMKFKGADSPTAIIISSVLVLGGIGVLVWWAMQTAYSLS' A
#
# COMPACT_ATOMS: atom_id res chain seq x y z
N MET A 1 8.16 -5.21 -17.94
CA MET A 1 7.77 -3.78 -17.86
C MET A 1 8.02 -3.16 -16.47
N ALA A 2 8.22 -3.93 -15.39
CA ALA A 2 8.67 -3.40 -14.08
C ALA A 2 10.15 -2.95 -14.05
N SER A 3 10.96 -3.42 -15.00
CA SER A 3 12.42 -3.19 -15.02
C SER A 3 12.86 -1.72 -15.17
N ASP A 4 11.98 -0.79 -15.58
CA ASP A 4 12.36 0.62 -15.72
C ASP A 4 12.47 1.32 -14.34
N LEU A 5 11.72 0.83 -13.35
CA LEU A 5 11.77 1.33 -11.97
C LEU A 5 13.03 0.88 -11.22
N ASP A 6 13.65 -0.24 -11.62
CA ASP A 6 14.88 -0.78 -11.02
C ASP A 6 16.14 -0.08 -11.58
N ARG A 7 16.15 1.26 -11.54
CA ARG A 7 17.24 2.09 -12.06
C ARG A 7 17.65 3.20 -11.07
N GLY A 8 18.91 3.60 -11.13
CA GLY A 8 19.43 4.71 -10.36
C GLY A 8 19.27 4.49 -8.85
N ILE A 9 18.72 5.48 -8.15
CA ILE A 9 18.53 5.43 -6.69
C ILE A 9 17.34 4.59 -6.24
N MET A 10 16.42 4.24 -7.15
CA MET A 10 15.23 3.42 -6.83
C MET A 10 15.45 1.92 -7.04
N LYS A 11 16.71 1.52 -7.24
CA LYS A 11 17.12 0.13 -7.45
C LYS A 11 17.13 -0.64 -6.13
N PHE A 12 15.98 -1.15 -5.72
CA PHE A 12 15.82 -1.89 -4.47
C PHE A 12 15.75 -3.40 -4.73
N LYS A 13 16.73 -4.13 -4.21
CA LYS A 13 16.83 -5.58 -4.40
C LYS A 13 15.57 -6.28 -3.89
N GLY A 14 14.85 -6.93 -4.80
CA GLY A 14 13.66 -7.73 -4.50
C GLY A 14 12.37 -6.93 -4.30
N ALA A 15 12.38 -5.60 -4.49
CA ALA A 15 11.17 -4.77 -4.38
C ALA A 15 10.13 -5.13 -5.45
N ASP A 16 10.56 -5.50 -6.65
CA ASP A 16 9.68 -5.95 -7.74
C ASP A 16 9.30 -7.43 -7.67
N SER A 17 9.64 -8.13 -6.56
CA SER A 17 9.24 -9.52 -6.38
C SER A 17 7.73 -9.61 -6.15
N PRO A 18 7.04 -10.62 -6.71
CA PRO A 18 5.59 -10.76 -6.55
C PRO A 18 5.14 -10.78 -5.08
N THR A 19 5.93 -11.41 -4.21
CA THR A 19 5.68 -11.47 -2.77
C THR A 19 5.77 -10.10 -2.10
N ALA A 20 6.81 -9.30 -2.41
CA ALA A 20 6.96 -7.96 -1.88
C ALA A 20 5.80 -7.04 -2.31
N ILE A 21 5.39 -7.14 -3.59
CA ILE A 21 4.27 -6.36 -4.13
C ILE A 21 2.95 -6.73 -3.43
N ILE A 22 2.68 -8.01 -3.22
CA ILE A 22 1.44 -8.45 -2.54
C ILE A 22 1.40 -7.90 -1.11
N ILE A 23 2.49 -8.04 -0.36
CA ILE A 23 2.55 -7.59 1.04
C ILE A 23 2.37 -6.08 1.13
N SER A 24 3.08 -5.31 0.29
CA SER A 24 2.97 -3.85 0.29
C SER A 24 1.59 -3.37 -0.15
N SER A 25 0.98 -4.04 -1.13
CA SER A 25 -0.38 -3.72 -1.59
C SER A 25 -1.42 -3.95 -0.49
N VAL A 26 -1.32 -5.06 0.24
CA VAL A 26 -2.22 -5.34 1.39
C VAL A 26 -2.06 -4.29 2.48
N LEU A 27 -0.83 -3.89 2.79
CA LEU A 27 -0.55 -2.83 3.77
C LEU A 27 -1.16 -1.49 3.36
N VAL A 28 -0.94 -1.06 2.12
CA VAL A 28 -1.42 0.25 1.63
C VAL A 28 -2.94 0.25 1.52
N LEU A 29 -3.53 -0.74 0.83
CA LEU A 29 -4.99 -0.82 0.64
C LEU A 29 -5.73 -1.10 1.96
N GLY A 30 -5.16 -1.95 2.81
CA GLY A 30 -5.68 -2.20 4.15
C GLY A 30 -5.66 -0.96 5.01
N GLY A 31 -4.56 -0.19 5.00
CA GLY A 31 -4.47 1.08 5.71
C GLY A 31 -5.51 2.09 5.25
N ILE A 32 -5.68 2.26 3.93
CA ILE A 32 -6.72 3.13 3.37
C ILE A 32 -8.11 2.64 3.79
N GLY A 33 -8.39 1.34 3.69
CA GLY A 33 -9.68 0.77 4.08
C GLY A 33 -10.01 1.00 5.55
N VAL A 34 -9.04 0.81 6.45
CA VAL A 34 -9.18 1.10 7.88
C VAL A 34 -9.46 2.57 8.12
N LEU A 35 -8.73 3.47 7.45
CA LEU A 35 -8.94 4.92 7.60
C LEU A 35 -10.33 5.35 7.12
N VAL A 36 -10.80 4.83 6.00
CA VAL A 36 -12.15 5.12 5.48
C VAL A 36 -13.21 4.60 6.44
N TRP A 37 -13.10 3.35 6.87
CA TRP A 37 -14.03 2.76 7.84
C TRP A 37 -14.07 3.59 9.13
N TRP A 38 -12.91 3.92 9.67
CA TRP A 38 -12.79 4.70 10.89
C TRP A 38 -13.35 6.12 10.73
N ALA A 39 -13.11 6.77 9.59
CA ALA A 39 -13.64 8.10 9.31
C ALA A 39 -15.17 8.09 9.28
N MET A 40 -15.79 7.10 8.62
CA MET A 40 -17.25 6.99 8.59
C MET A 40 -17.85 6.76 9.99
N GLN A 41 -17.29 5.82 10.75
CA GLN A 41 -17.76 5.54 12.11
C GLN A 41 -17.63 6.76 13.02
N THR A 42 -16.50 7.46 12.93
CA THR A 42 -16.24 8.67 13.73
C THR A 42 -17.17 9.81 13.34
N ALA A 43 -17.42 10.00 12.05
CA ALA A 43 -18.21 11.13 11.55
C ALA A 43 -19.73 10.95 11.69
N TYR A 44 -20.24 9.71 11.66
CA TYR A 44 -21.68 9.44 11.56
C TYR A 44 -22.22 8.48 12.62
N SER A 45 -21.39 7.62 13.22
CA SER A 45 -21.86 6.60 14.18
C SER A 45 -21.49 6.89 15.62
N LEU A 46 -20.45 7.70 15.84
CA LEU A 46 -20.02 8.18 17.16
C LEU A 46 -20.39 9.66 17.41
N SER A 47 -20.98 10.33 16.41
CA SER A 47 -21.43 11.72 16.44
C SER A 47 -22.86 11.86 16.97
#